data_AF-A0A7C6FVU2-F1
#
_entry.id   AF-A0A7C6FVU2-F1
#
_cell.length_a   1.000
_cell.length_b   1.000
_cell.length_c   1.000
_cell.angle_alpha   90.00
_cell.angle_beta   90.00
_cell.angle_gamma   90.00
#
_symmetry.space_group_name_H-M   'P 1'
#
loop_
_entity.id
_entity.type
_entity.pdbx_description
1 polymer ?
#
loop_
_entity_poly.entity_id
_entity_poly.type
_entity_poly.pdbx_seq_one_letter_code
_entity_poly.pdbx_strand_id
1 'polypeptide(L)'
;KGALALGETAETAYRGDRGKIAYEHSQQRGNPHNTRAEDIGAAEAVHTHANLSVNGKALSGDMTLTAADVGAAEAERKINGKPLTADITLTLDDLPEGTAKVAFTAAEKEKLAGLKPYTLPAASAGTLGGVRVGAGLSIDANGVLSATTASGDVPGDMVRAVYDPDGDGVVHAADEAYAVDWGNVRNRPEIPAALADLNEDSMHRTVTDGEKAVWNAKSSLALGETAESAYRGDRGKVAYDHSRQAGNPHGTTPADIGAAAETHVHTNLSINGKVLSSDVAITASDVGAAAMAHTHGNITSDGKIGSASNRAVYTGTNGLLQAGTLPVSAGGTGATTASAARSALGAAALSHTHTASDVSGLAELLGQAVKMEMGSYVGTGTYGVSNPNSLTFEFPPKFVWIYGYVDTEGAGRILAPTASYHTWMHPPLLSTSYSKNAFFGDISKTLNYYGKRSEDGKTIYWYLEASAIAQFNSGNRVYLYLAFS
;
A
#
# COMPACT_ATOMS: atom_id res chain seq x y z
N LYS A 1 74.11 -28.04 -77.81
CA LYS A 1 72.75 -28.24 -77.22
C LYS A 1 72.56 -27.11 -76.22
N GLY A 2 71.65 -26.17 -76.45
CA GLY A 2 71.41 -25.06 -75.51
C GLY A 2 70.07 -25.26 -74.84
N ALA A 3 70.06 -25.53 -73.52
CA ALA A 3 68.86 -25.35 -72.73
C ALA A 3 68.65 -23.84 -72.59
N LEU A 4 67.56 -23.31 -73.14
CA LEU A 4 67.20 -21.92 -72.91
C LEU A 4 66.54 -21.83 -71.53
N ALA A 5 67.37 -21.77 -70.48
CA ALA A 5 66.95 -21.44 -69.13
C ALA A 5 66.43 -20.00 -69.15
N LEU A 6 65.12 -19.87 -69.37
CA LEU A 6 64.41 -18.59 -69.40
C LEU A 6 64.38 -17.99 -67.98
N GLY A 7 65.41 -17.18 -67.67
CA GLY A 7 65.47 -16.23 -66.55
C GLY A 7 65.20 -16.78 -65.15
N GLU A 8 66.26 -17.14 -64.41
CA GLU A 8 66.20 -17.43 -62.96
C GLU A 8 67.40 -16.83 -62.19
N THR A 9 67.99 -15.73 -62.67
CA THR A 9 69.02 -14.95 -61.95
C THR A 9 68.72 -13.44 -61.98
N ALA A 10 69.26 -12.71 -60.99
CA ALA A 10 68.40 -11.86 -60.16
C ALA A 10 68.09 -10.43 -60.65
N GLU A 11 68.82 -9.89 -61.63
CA GLU A 11 68.94 -8.41 -61.76
C GLU A 11 68.17 -7.77 -62.94
N THR A 12 67.70 -8.52 -63.94
CA THR A 12 67.20 -7.93 -65.21
C THR A 12 65.92 -8.53 -65.80
N ALA A 13 65.16 -9.32 -65.02
CA ALA A 13 64.02 -10.12 -65.50
C ALA A 13 62.71 -9.32 -65.80
N TYR A 14 62.75 -8.35 -66.73
CA TYR A 14 61.65 -7.39 -66.98
C TYR A 14 61.06 -7.38 -68.40
N ARG A 15 60.75 -8.55 -68.98
CA ARG A 15 59.61 -8.73 -69.92
C ARG A 15 59.18 -10.20 -70.11
N GLY A 16 58.70 -10.81 -69.02
CA GLY A 16 58.11 -12.15 -69.06
C GLY A 16 57.50 -12.58 -67.73
N ASP A 17 58.20 -12.31 -66.62
CA ASP A 17 57.81 -12.85 -65.31
C ASP A 17 56.57 -12.20 -64.70
N ARG A 18 56.12 -11.05 -65.24
CA ARG A 18 54.77 -10.53 -64.99
C ARG A 18 53.69 -11.57 -65.31
N GLY A 19 53.89 -12.45 -66.31
CA GLY A 19 52.99 -13.55 -66.64
C GLY A 19 53.10 -14.79 -65.73
N LYS A 20 54.10 -14.84 -64.84
CA LYS A 20 54.14 -15.81 -63.72
C LYS A 20 53.52 -15.17 -62.48
N ILE A 21 54.01 -14.00 -62.08
CA ILE A 21 53.56 -13.26 -60.89
C ILE A 21 52.05 -12.97 -60.97
N ALA A 22 51.54 -12.45 -62.10
CA ALA A 22 50.12 -12.13 -62.23
C ALA A 22 49.22 -13.37 -62.36
N TYR A 23 49.75 -14.52 -62.80
CA TYR A 23 49.03 -15.79 -62.78
C TYR A 23 48.98 -16.37 -61.36
N GLU A 24 50.10 -16.38 -60.64
CA GLU A 24 50.15 -16.81 -59.24
C GLU A 24 49.26 -15.91 -58.36
N HIS A 25 49.21 -14.61 -58.66
CA HIS A 25 48.27 -13.66 -58.09
C HIS A 25 46.81 -13.91 -58.48
N SER A 26 46.47 -14.21 -59.75
CA SER A 26 45.09 -14.58 -60.11
C SER A 26 44.61 -15.89 -59.46
N GLN A 27 45.54 -16.74 -58.99
CA GLN A 27 45.23 -17.92 -58.18
C GLN A 27 45.11 -17.63 -56.67
N GLN A 28 45.36 -16.40 -56.21
CA GLN A 28 45.17 -16.01 -54.81
C GLN A 28 43.68 -15.89 -54.46
N ARG A 29 43.32 -16.38 -53.27
CA ARG A 29 42.00 -16.32 -52.66
C ARG A 29 42.06 -15.58 -51.33
N GLY A 30 40.91 -15.21 -50.77
CA GLY A 30 40.83 -14.37 -49.59
C GLY A 30 40.96 -12.90 -49.99
N ASN A 31 41.70 -12.10 -49.21
CA ASN A 31 41.82 -10.66 -49.43
C ASN A 31 43.23 -10.18 -49.87
N PRO A 32 43.70 -10.49 -51.10
CA PRO A 32 45.03 -10.09 -51.56
C PRO A 32 45.19 -8.57 -51.82
N HIS A 33 44.09 -7.83 -51.99
CA HIS A 33 44.09 -6.38 -52.29
C HIS A 33 43.85 -5.49 -51.07
N ASN A 34 43.65 -6.07 -49.88
CA ASN A 34 43.13 -5.35 -48.71
C ASN A 34 41.80 -4.62 -49.01
N THR A 35 40.95 -5.27 -49.82
CA THR A 35 39.55 -4.94 -50.10
C THR A 35 38.80 -4.69 -48.79
N ARG A 36 38.07 -3.59 -48.72
CA ARG A 36 37.23 -3.19 -47.59
C ARG A 36 35.80 -3.72 -47.77
N ALA A 37 34.99 -3.64 -46.72
CA ALA A 37 33.60 -4.11 -46.76
C ALA A 37 32.77 -3.37 -47.85
N GLU A 38 32.95 -2.04 -47.90
CA GLU A 38 32.36 -1.13 -48.90
C GLU A 38 32.61 -1.54 -50.36
N ASP A 39 33.78 -2.12 -50.68
CA ASP A 39 34.16 -2.53 -52.05
C ASP A 39 33.34 -3.73 -52.56
N ILE A 40 32.80 -4.55 -51.66
CA ILE A 40 32.03 -5.77 -51.98
C ILE A 40 30.56 -5.69 -51.55
N GLY A 41 30.09 -4.51 -51.11
CA GLY A 41 28.73 -4.33 -50.58
C GLY A 41 28.49 -4.95 -49.19
N ALA A 42 29.55 -5.38 -48.50
CA ALA A 42 29.46 -5.77 -47.10
C ALA A 42 29.49 -4.52 -46.19
N ALA A 43 29.03 -4.68 -44.95
CA ALA A 43 29.12 -3.63 -43.93
C ALA A 43 30.33 -3.85 -43.01
N GLU A 44 30.88 -2.77 -42.47
CA GLU A 44 31.97 -2.86 -41.48
C GLU A 44 31.50 -3.55 -40.19
N ALA A 45 32.42 -4.18 -39.46
CA ALA A 45 32.10 -4.97 -38.25
C ALA A 45 31.40 -4.16 -37.13
N VAL A 46 31.39 -2.83 -37.20
CA VAL A 46 30.64 -1.94 -36.31
C VAL A 46 29.26 -1.64 -36.90
N HIS A 47 28.36 -2.63 -36.86
CA HIS A 47 26.95 -2.42 -37.20
C HIS A 47 26.25 -1.59 -36.11
N THR A 48 25.76 -0.40 -36.46
CA THR A 48 24.87 0.38 -35.59
C THR A 48 23.43 -0.09 -35.72
N HIS A 49 22.80 -0.49 -34.60
CA HIS A 49 21.42 -0.99 -34.59
C HIS A 49 20.37 0.14 -34.58
N ALA A 50 20.49 1.07 -35.53
CA ALA A 50 19.62 2.25 -35.66
C ALA A 50 18.11 1.91 -35.83
N ASN A 51 17.81 0.71 -36.34
CA ASN A 51 16.46 0.22 -36.61
C ASN A 51 15.89 -0.71 -35.52
N LEU A 52 16.58 -0.90 -34.38
CA LEU A 52 16.07 -1.70 -33.27
C LEU A 52 15.87 -0.83 -32.03
N SER A 53 14.70 -0.93 -31.40
CA SER A 53 14.37 -0.20 -30.18
C SER A 53 13.92 -1.10 -29.04
N VAL A 54 14.15 -0.62 -27.81
CA VAL A 54 13.51 -1.14 -26.60
C VAL A 54 12.59 -0.05 -26.07
N ASN A 55 11.28 -0.31 -26.10
CA ASN A 55 10.23 0.66 -25.78
C ASN A 55 10.45 2.06 -26.43
N GLY A 56 10.91 2.10 -27.69
CA GLY A 56 11.11 3.34 -28.46
C GLY A 56 12.49 4.01 -28.31
N LYS A 57 13.37 3.54 -27.41
CA LYS A 57 14.77 3.98 -27.36
C LYS A 57 15.65 3.12 -28.28
N ALA A 58 16.38 3.76 -29.20
CA ALA A 58 17.22 3.08 -30.17
C ALA A 58 18.46 2.41 -29.54
N LEU A 59 18.87 1.26 -30.06
CA LEU A 59 20.05 0.49 -29.63
C LEU A 59 21.36 1.04 -30.23
N SER A 60 21.66 2.30 -29.97
CA SER A 60 22.86 3.01 -30.48
C SER A 60 24.00 3.17 -29.46
N GLY A 61 23.90 2.55 -28.29
CA GLY A 61 24.88 2.64 -27.20
C GLY A 61 24.31 2.12 -25.87
N ASP A 62 24.97 2.44 -24.75
CA ASP A 62 24.49 2.10 -23.40
C ASP A 62 23.10 2.71 -23.15
N MET A 63 22.13 1.86 -22.78
CA MET A 63 20.72 2.25 -22.70
C MET A 63 20.21 2.34 -21.25
N THR A 64 20.07 3.57 -20.76
CA THR A 64 19.37 3.84 -19.49
C THR A 64 17.86 3.88 -19.70
N LEU A 65 17.18 2.83 -19.24
CA LEU A 65 15.72 2.79 -19.09
C LEU A 65 15.28 3.43 -17.75
N THR A 66 14.14 4.10 -17.77
CA THR A 66 13.46 4.72 -16.64
C THR A 66 12.13 4.01 -16.38
N ALA A 67 11.51 4.26 -15.23
CA ALA A 67 10.16 3.73 -14.93
C ALA A 67 9.11 4.16 -15.98
N ALA A 68 9.22 5.39 -16.50
CA ALA A 68 8.33 5.91 -17.54
C ALA A 68 8.45 5.15 -18.87
N ASP A 69 9.67 4.75 -19.29
CA ASP A 69 9.87 3.98 -20.53
C ASP A 69 9.17 2.61 -20.51
N VAL A 70 8.98 2.02 -19.33
CA VAL A 70 8.31 0.71 -19.13
C VAL A 70 6.88 0.82 -18.61
N GLY A 71 6.33 2.04 -18.51
CA GLY A 71 4.98 2.28 -17.98
C GLY A 71 4.80 1.90 -16.50
N ALA A 72 5.89 1.81 -15.74
CA ALA A 72 5.89 1.54 -14.31
C ALA A 72 5.72 2.85 -13.51
N ALA A 73 5.23 2.73 -12.27
CA ALA A 73 5.14 3.87 -11.36
C ALA A 73 6.55 4.36 -10.98
N GLU A 74 6.78 5.67 -11.07
CA GLU A 74 8.10 6.26 -10.82
C GLU A 74 8.56 6.12 -9.36
N ALA A 75 9.87 5.84 -9.18
CA ALA A 75 10.49 5.66 -7.88
C ALA A 75 10.45 6.91 -6.97
N GLU A 76 10.13 8.07 -7.54
CA GLU A 76 9.97 9.34 -6.82
C GLU A 76 8.66 9.44 -6.01
N ARG A 77 7.73 8.49 -6.15
CA ARG A 77 6.56 8.42 -5.27
C ARG A 77 7.00 8.21 -3.82
N LYS A 78 6.67 9.17 -2.97
CA LYS A 78 7.12 9.25 -1.58
C LYS A 78 5.94 9.11 -0.60
N ILE A 79 6.12 8.33 0.46
CA ILE A 79 5.25 8.35 1.65
C ILE A 79 6.00 9.12 2.73
N ASN A 80 5.42 10.23 3.20
CA ASN A 80 6.07 11.18 4.11
C ASN A 80 7.53 11.51 3.72
N GLY A 81 7.76 11.89 2.46
CA GLY A 81 9.09 12.22 1.93
C GLY A 81 10.02 11.02 1.66
N LYS A 82 9.74 9.82 2.20
CA LYS A 82 10.53 8.60 1.99
C LYS A 82 10.16 7.91 0.66
N PRO A 83 11.12 7.61 -0.23
CA PRO A 83 10.84 7.01 -1.54
C PRO A 83 10.40 5.53 -1.42
N LEU A 84 9.52 5.10 -2.32
CA LEU A 84 8.98 3.73 -2.39
C LEU A 84 9.96 2.72 -3.05
N THR A 85 11.23 2.72 -2.63
CA THR A 85 12.31 1.90 -3.22
C THR A 85 12.70 0.68 -2.38
N ALA A 86 12.20 0.56 -1.15
CA ALA A 86 12.45 -0.53 -0.20
C ALA A 86 11.36 -0.54 0.89
N ASP A 87 11.46 -1.44 1.87
CA ASP A 87 10.59 -1.43 3.07
C ASP A 87 10.67 -0.08 3.80
N ILE A 88 9.52 0.59 3.95
CA ILE A 88 9.45 1.91 4.58
C ILE A 88 9.35 1.77 6.11
N THR A 89 10.50 1.82 6.77
CA THR A 89 10.57 2.01 8.23
C THR A 89 10.08 3.42 8.60
N LEU A 90 8.88 3.49 9.18
CA LEU A 90 8.32 4.71 9.76
C LEU A 90 8.84 4.94 11.18
N THR A 91 9.07 6.20 11.55
CA THR A 91 9.48 6.65 12.90
C THR A 91 8.47 7.65 13.46
N LEU A 92 8.62 8.05 14.72
CA LEU A 92 7.81 9.11 15.33
C LEU A 92 7.98 10.47 14.63
N ASP A 93 9.02 10.65 13.80
CA ASP A 93 9.23 11.86 13.02
C ASP A 93 8.39 11.90 11.74
N ASP A 94 7.90 10.75 11.25
CA ASP A 94 6.95 10.70 10.14
C ASP A 94 5.50 11.06 10.51
N LEU A 95 5.24 11.30 11.79
CA LEU A 95 3.92 11.73 12.26
C LEU A 95 3.78 13.25 12.13
N PRO A 96 2.65 13.75 11.56
CA PRO A 96 2.44 15.18 11.34
C PRO A 96 2.39 15.97 12.65
N GLU A 97 2.82 17.22 12.58
CA GLU A 97 2.82 18.16 13.70
C GLU A 97 1.41 18.31 14.30
N GLY A 98 1.31 18.20 15.63
CA GLY A 98 0.04 18.21 16.36
C GLY A 98 -0.43 16.82 16.83
N THR A 99 0.11 15.73 16.28
CA THR A 99 -0.02 14.40 16.95
C THR A 99 0.86 14.34 18.20
N ALA A 100 0.39 13.67 19.25
CA ALA A 100 1.06 13.60 20.55
C ALA A 100 2.30 12.70 20.52
N LYS A 101 3.40 13.18 19.92
CA LYS A 101 4.71 12.55 20.02
C LYS A 101 5.11 12.48 21.49
N VAL A 102 5.28 11.27 22.03
CA VAL A 102 5.88 11.05 23.38
C VAL A 102 7.40 11.22 23.29
N ALA A 103 7.80 12.39 22.82
CA ALA A 103 9.18 12.83 22.74
C ALA A 103 9.38 13.89 23.83
N PHE A 104 10.42 13.72 24.65
CA PHE A 104 10.82 14.72 25.63
C PHE A 104 10.89 16.11 24.96
N THR A 105 10.22 17.08 25.58
CA THR A 105 10.17 18.46 25.09
C THR A 105 11.56 19.06 24.99
N ALA A 106 11.73 20.16 24.24
CA ALA A 106 13.02 20.84 24.14
C ALA A 106 13.62 21.15 25.53
N ALA A 107 12.81 21.62 26.47
CA ALA A 107 13.22 21.91 27.84
C ALA A 107 13.58 20.66 28.68
N GLU A 108 13.00 19.49 28.40
CA GLU A 108 13.38 18.23 29.07
C GLU A 108 14.67 17.65 28.48
N LYS A 109 14.84 17.74 27.15
CA LYS A 109 16.11 17.39 26.48
C LYS A 109 17.24 18.33 26.93
N GLU A 110 16.96 19.62 27.10
CA GLU A 110 17.89 20.62 27.62
C GLU A 110 18.30 20.34 29.07
N LYS A 111 17.35 19.99 29.94
CA LYS A 111 17.65 19.51 31.31
C LYS A 111 18.52 18.25 31.31
N LEU A 112 18.23 17.28 30.44
CA LEU A 112 18.99 16.04 30.34
C LEU A 112 20.41 16.28 29.76
N ALA A 113 20.55 17.14 28.76
CA ALA A 113 21.85 17.57 28.21
C ALA A 113 22.65 18.44 29.20
N GLY A 114 21.98 19.13 30.12
CA GLY A 114 22.61 19.88 31.21
C GLY A 114 23.24 19.00 32.31
N LEU A 115 22.89 17.72 32.39
CA LEU A 115 23.49 16.77 33.33
C LEU A 115 24.87 16.31 32.84
N LYS A 116 25.90 17.07 33.21
CA LYS A 116 27.30 16.69 32.98
C LYS A 116 27.71 15.52 33.89
N PRO A 117 28.48 14.53 33.39
CA PRO A 117 29.11 13.53 34.25
C PRO A 117 29.98 14.20 35.33
N TYR A 118 29.97 13.66 36.54
CA TYR A 118 30.84 14.13 37.61
C TYR A 118 32.30 13.74 37.31
N THR A 119 33.09 14.70 36.84
CA THR A 119 34.55 14.57 36.72
C THR A 119 35.20 14.83 38.07
N LEU A 120 35.83 13.80 38.65
CA LEU A 120 36.71 13.96 39.80
C LEU A 120 37.85 14.93 39.42
N PRO A 121 38.07 16.03 40.17
CA PRO A 121 39.12 16.98 39.85
C PRO A 121 40.51 16.39 40.08
N ALA A 122 41.54 16.91 39.40
CA ALA A 122 42.92 16.52 39.66
C ALA A 122 43.32 16.83 41.12
N ALA A 123 44.00 15.88 41.77
CA ALA A 123 44.48 16.03 43.14
C ALA A 123 45.58 17.09 43.23
N SER A 124 45.55 17.93 44.26
CA SER A 124 46.57 18.95 44.51
C SER A 124 46.79 19.19 46.00
N ALA A 125 47.70 20.11 46.35
CA ALA A 125 47.88 20.55 47.74
C ALA A 125 46.67 21.32 48.29
N GLY A 126 45.81 21.86 47.42
CA GLY A 126 44.54 22.51 47.77
C GLY A 126 43.34 21.57 47.66
N THR A 127 43.20 20.90 46.52
CA THR A 127 41.99 20.19 46.07
C THR A 127 42.08 18.69 46.33
N LEU A 128 41.04 18.11 46.93
CA LEU A 128 40.89 16.67 47.09
C LEU A 128 40.40 16.03 45.79
N GLY A 129 41.32 15.46 45.02
CA GLY A 129 41.04 14.70 43.79
C GLY A 129 41.01 13.19 44.05
N GLY A 130 40.33 12.76 45.11
CA GLY A 130 40.49 11.44 45.72
C GLY A 130 41.68 11.34 46.69
N VAL A 131 42.79 12.02 46.39
CA VAL A 131 43.96 12.20 47.27
C VAL A 131 44.34 13.70 47.30
N ARG A 132 45.25 14.13 48.19
CA ARG A 132 45.88 15.48 48.19
C ARG A 132 47.39 15.34 48.00
N VAL A 133 48.01 16.25 47.25
CA VAL A 133 49.45 16.20 46.92
C VAL A 133 50.26 16.96 47.96
N GLY A 134 51.31 16.33 48.49
CA GLY A 134 52.25 16.92 49.46
C GLY A 134 53.42 17.67 48.81
N ALA A 135 54.19 18.39 49.62
CA ALA A 135 55.42 19.04 49.15
C ALA A 135 56.46 18.01 48.67
N GLY A 136 57.20 18.33 47.61
CA GLY A 136 58.18 17.43 46.97
C GLY A 136 57.57 16.40 45.99
N LEU A 137 56.24 16.37 45.86
CA LEU A 137 55.53 15.56 44.89
C LEU A 137 54.78 16.44 43.88
N SER A 138 54.65 15.94 42.65
CA SER A 138 53.92 16.57 41.55
C SER A 138 53.02 15.55 40.87
N ILE A 139 51.86 15.99 40.38
CA ILE A 139 51.03 15.21 39.45
C ILE A 139 51.16 15.85 38.08
N ASP A 140 51.44 15.04 37.06
CA ASP A 140 51.54 15.52 35.69
C ASP A 140 50.16 15.76 35.04
N ALA A 141 50.14 16.26 33.80
CA ALA A 141 48.89 16.53 33.08
C ALA A 141 48.05 15.25 32.80
N ASN A 142 48.64 14.06 32.93
CA ASN A 142 48.01 12.77 32.70
C ASN A 142 47.51 12.08 33.99
N GLY A 143 47.75 12.68 35.16
CA GLY A 143 47.31 12.18 36.46
C GLY A 143 48.33 11.28 37.19
N VAL A 144 49.57 11.19 36.72
CA VAL A 144 50.63 10.37 37.33
C VAL A 144 51.34 11.15 38.45
N LEU A 145 51.33 10.60 39.67
CA LEU A 145 52.03 11.15 40.83
C LEU A 145 53.50 10.75 40.82
N SER A 146 54.40 11.74 40.87
CA SER A 146 55.85 11.58 40.82
C SER A 146 56.57 12.50 41.81
N ALA A 147 57.87 12.27 42.02
CA ALA A 147 58.72 13.09 42.88
C ALA A 147 59.87 13.69 42.04
N THR A 148 60.26 14.93 42.34
CA THR A 148 61.25 15.66 41.52
C THR A 148 62.28 16.38 42.40
N THR A 149 63.56 16.26 42.08
CA THR A 149 64.67 16.88 42.82
C THR A 149 65.26 18.08 42.05
N ALA A 150 65.94 18.96 42.76
CA ALA A 150 66.30 20.31 42.28
C ALA A 150 67.46 20.41 41.26
N SER A 151 67.80 19.32 40.55
CA SER A 151 68.87 19.29 39.52
C SER A 151 68.35 18.95 38.11
N GLY A 152 67.10 18.48 37.96
CA GLY A 152 66.49 18.21 36.66
C GLY A 152 66.90 16.90 35.96
N ASP A 153 67.90 16.19 36.47
CA ASP A 153 68.32 14.89 35.92
C ASP A 153 67.23 13.81 36.10
N VAL A 154 66.91 13.11 35.01
CA VAL A 154 66.10 11.89 35.01
C VAL A 154 67.04 10.67 34.99
N PRO A 155 67.07 9.82 36.03
CA PRO A 155 67.91 8.62 36.01
C PRO A 155 67.39 7.55 35.01
N GLY A 156 67.85 7.61 33.76
CA GLY A 156 67.38 6.70 32.69
C GLY A 156 67.91 6.96 31.28
N ASP A 157 69.21 7.20 31.11
CA ASP A 157 69.87 7.24 29.79
C ASP A 157 70.07 5.84 29.18
N MET A 158 70.20 5.75 27.85
CA MET A 158 71.07 4.77 27.17
C MET A 158 71.35 5.02 25.66
N VAL A 159 70.99 6.18 25.06
CA VAL A 159 71.15 6.38 23.58
C VAL A 159 71.56 7.81 23.18
N ARG A 160 72.78 8.24 23.54
CA ARG A 160 73.40 9.49 23.01
C ARG A 160 74.91 9.34 22.71
N ALA A 161 75.36 8.17 22.24
CA ALA A 161 76.78 7.80 22.37
C ALA A 161 77.44 6.96 21.24
N VAL A 162 76.83 6.74 20.06
CA VAL A 162 77.40 5.77 19.08
C VAL A 162 77.52 6.24 17.61
N TYR A 163 76.53 6.93 17.02
CA TYR A 163 76.50 7.15 15.55
C TYR A 163 76.19 8.59 15.08
N ASP A 164 76.32 9.58 15.96
CA ASP A 164 76.42 11.02 15.62
C ASP A 164 77.52 11.62 16.53
N PRO A 165 78.80 11.56 16.10
CA PRO A 165 79.94 11.97 16.94
C PRO A 165 80.14 13.49 17.01
N ASP A 166 79.77 14.20 15.94
CA ASP A 166 79.93 15.64 15.74
C ASP A 166 78.74 16.43 16.31
N GLY A 167 77.54 15.83 16.32
CA GLY A 167 76.31 16.42 16.83
C GLY A 167 75.58 17.31 15.83
N ASP A 168 75.75 17.10 14.51
CA ASP A 168 75.10 17.86 13.45
C ASP A 168 73.85 17.18 12.85
N GLY A 169 73.66 15.89 13.13
CA GLY A 169 72.50 15.10 12.69
C GLY A 169 72.66 14.33 11.37
N VAL A 170 73.86 14.21 10.78
CA VAL A 170 74.09 13.47 9.53
C VAL A 170 74.94 12.22 9.73
N VAL A 171 74.41 11.04 9.36
CA VAL A 171 75.14 9.75 9.46
C VAL A 171 75.83 9.42 8.13
N HIS A 172 77.16 9.46 8.11
CA HIS A 172 77.97 9.21 6.91
C HIS A 172 78.46 7.76 6.79
N ALA A 173 77.98 7.04 5.77
CA ALA A 173 78.53 5.77 5.29
C ALA A 173 78.40 5.73 3.75
N ALA A 174 79.50 5.58 3.02
CA ALA A 174 79.58 5.85 1.56
C ALA A 174 80.28 4.75 0.75
N ASP A 175 80.23 4.93 -0.58
CA ASP A 175 81.08 4.38 -1.66
C ASP A 175 80.82 2.97 -2.26
N GLU A 176 80.33 2.94 -3.52
CA GLU A 176 80.77 2.12 -4.69
C GLU A 176 79.89 2.42 -5.95
N ALA A 177 80.26 2.07 -7.20
CA ALA A 177 81.06 2.90 -8.14
C ALA A 177 80.70 2.70 -9.67
N TYR A 178 81.28 3.52 -10.58
CA TYR A 178 81.27 3.49 -12.09
C TYR A 178 79.96 3.87 -12.85
N ALA A 179 79.86 4.52 -14.05
CA ALA A 179 80.75 5.05 -15.14
C ALA A 179 81.17 4.07 -16.29
N VAL A 180 81.38 4.40 -17.60
CA VAL A 180 81.50 5.63 -18.47
C VAL A 180 80.96 5.36 -19.93
N ASP A 181 80.79 6.37 -20.82
CA ASP A 181 80.32 6.28 -22.24
C ASP A 181 81.41 6.07 -23.36
N TRP A 182 81.02 5.41 -24.46
CA TRP A 182 81.83 4.98 -25.62
C TRP A 182 82.24 6.09 -26.60
N GLY A 183 81.59 7.27 -26.58
CA GLY A 183 81.94 8.39 -27.47
C GLY A 183 83.37 8.92 -27.31
N ASN A 184 84.03 8.59 -26.18
CA ASN A 184 85.30 9.17 -25.74
C ASN A 184 86.55 8.35 -26.12
N VAL A 185 86.41 7.25 -26.88
CA VAL A 185 87.54 6.37 -27.26
C VAL A 185 88.19 6.83 -28.57
N ARG A 186 89.51 7.10 -28.55
CA ARG A 186 90.33 7.41 -29.74
C ARG A 186 91.05 6.16 -30.27
N ASN A 187 91.48 6.21 -31.53
CA ASN A 187 92.12 5.13 -32.32
C ASN A 187 91.21 3.92 -32.59
N ARG A 188 90.17 4.12 -33.41
CA ARG A 188 89.33 3.05 -33.98
C ARG A 188 89.57 2.89 -35.50
N PRO A 189 89.61 1.67 -36.06
CA PRO A 189 89.73 1.47 -37.52
C PRO A 189 88.46 1.87 -38.30
N GLU A 190 88.61 2.10 -39.60
CA GLU A 190 87.53 2.30 -40.57
C GLU A 190 87.35 1.08 -41.49
N ILE A 191 86.15 0.91 -42.04
CA ILE A 191 85.74 -0.23 -42.87
C ILE A 191 85.09 0.31 -44.16
N PRO A 192 85.61 0.00 -45.36
CA PRO A 192 85.01 0.40 -46.64
C PRO A 192 83.59 -0.17 -46.85
N ALA A 193 82.75 0.54 -47.60
CA ALA A 193 81.30 0.33 -47.58
C ALA A 193 80.66 -0.02 -48.93
N ALA A 194 81.35 0.14 -50.07
CA ALA A 194 80.78 -0.17 -51.39
C ALA A 194 81.67 -1.09 -52.24
N LEU A 195 81.04 -1.95 -53.05
CA LEU A 195 81.73 -2.82 -54.00
C LEU A 195 82.42 -2.03 -55.14
N ALA A 196 82.01 -0.78 -55.35
CA ALA A 196 82.64 0.16 -56.30
C ALA A 196 83.95 0.77 -55.77
N ASP A 197 84.30 0.57 -54.50
CA ASP A 197 85.58 1.01 -53.90
C ASP A 197 86.73 0.02 -54.22
N LEU A 198 86.49 -0.94 -55.12
CA LEU A 198 87.44 -1.96 -55.58
C LEU A 198 87.83 -1.69 -57.05
N ASN A 199 89.13 -1.70 -57.35
CA ASN A 199 89.65 -1.37 -58.69
C ASN A 199 89.34 -2.46 -59.73
N GLU A 200 88.85 -2.08 -60.91
CA GLU A 200 88.85 -2.96 -62.09
C GLU A 200 90.27 -3.14 -62.65
N ASP A 201 90.80 -4.36 -62.58
CA ASP A 201 91.97 -4.81 -63.33
C ASP A 201 91.69 -6.15 -64.05
N SER A 202 92.73 -6.77 -64.62
CA SER A 202 92.59 -8.02 -65.40
C SER A 202 92.19 -9.25 -64.58
N MET A 203 92.14 -9.18 -63.24
CA MET A 203 91.61 -10.24 -62.37
C MET A 203 90.13 -10.02 -61.98
N HIS A 204 89.52 -8.89 -62.35
CA HIS A 204 88.22 -8.45 -61.82
C HIS A 204 87.13 -8.17 -62.88
N ARG A 205 87.36 -8.51 -64.17
CA ARG A 205 86.36 -8.37 -65.26
C ARG A 205 85.67 -9.70 -65.62
N THR A 206 84.38 -9.64 -65.99
CA THR A 206 83.47 -10.81 -65.88
C THR A 206 82.87 -11.41 -67.16
N VAL A 207 82.96 -10.76 -68.35
CA VAL A 207 82.38 -11.29 -69.61
C VAL A 207 83.22 -10.86 -70.83
N THR A 208 83.27 -11.68 -71.90
CA THR A 208 83.98 -11.35 -73.16
C THR A 208 83.03 -11.09 -74.35
N ASP A 209 83.49 -10.30 -75.33
CA ASP A 209 82.64 -9.84 -76.44
C ASP A 209 82.26 -10.94 -77.45
N GLY A 210 83.06 -12.00 -77.58
CA GLY A 210 82.78 -13.13 -78.48
C GLY A 210 81.54 -13.93 -78.07
N GLU A 211 81.30 -14.06 -76.76
CA GLU A 211 80.15 -14.76 -76.19
C GLU A 211 78.83 -14.03 -76.53
N LYS A 212 78.90 -12.70 -76.57
CA LYS A 212 77.80 -11.77 -76.86
C LYS A 212 77.23 -11.95 -78.27
N ALA A 213 78.06 -12.30 -79.24
CA ALA A 213 77.65 -12.46 -80.64
C ALA A 213 76.85 -13.76 -80.89
N VAL A 214 77.24 -14.86 -80.24
CA VAL A 214 76.63 -16.19 -80.44
C VAL A 214 75.20 -16.28 -79.87
N TRP A 215 74.87 -15.42 -78.90
CA TRP A 215 73.59 -15.44 -78.19
C TRP A 215 72.41 -14.96 -79.05
N ASN A 216 72.62 -13.90 -79.86
CA ASN A 216 71.56 -13.22 -80.59
C ASN A 216 70.95 -14.03 -81.76
N ALA A 217 71.68 -15.02 -82.29
CA ALA A 217 71.32 -15.72 -83.54
C ALA A 217 70.31 -16.88 -83.38
N LYS A 218 69.59 -16.97 -82.26
CA LYS A 218 68.77 -18.16 -81.89
C LYS A 218 67.29 -17.90 -81.63
N SER A 219 66.76 -16.71 -81.92
CA SER A 219 65.37 -16.37 -81.62
C SER A 219 64.42 -16.67 -82.79
N SER A 220 63.50 -17.61 -82.58
CA SER A 220 62.32 -17.83 -83.43
C SER A 220 61.18 -18.38 -82.57
N LEU A 221 60.10 -17.62 -82.41
CA LEU A 221 58.98 -17.97 -81.52
C LEU A 221 57.64 -17.56 -82.14
N ALA A 222 56.64 -18.41 -82.00
CA ALA A 222 55.23 -18.13 -82.27
C ALA A 222 54.41 -18.38 -80.99
N LEU A 223 53.20 -17.82 -80.92
CA LEU A 223 52.38 -17.70 -79.72
C LEU A 223 51.05 -18.47 -79.88
N GLY A 224 50.44 -18.92 -78.77
CA GLY A 224 49.28 -19.84 -78.79
C GLY A 224 48.27 -19.62 -77.66
N GLU A 225 46.98 -19.78 -77.96
CA GLU A 225 45.88 -19.28 -77.11
C GLU A 225 45.24 -20.31 -76.15
N THR A 226 45.68 -21.58 -76.12
CA THR A 226 45.10 -22.60 -75.22
C THR A 226 46.04 -22.99 -74.08
N ALA A 227 45.49 -23.44 -72.94
CA ALA A 227 46.28 -23.83 -71.77
C ALA A 227 47.34 -24.94 -72.04
N GLU A 228 47.16 -25.71 -73.11
CA GLU A 228 48.05 -26.80 -73.54
C GLU A 228 49.07 -26.34 -74.63
N SER A 229 48.90 -25.15 -75.21
CA SER A 229 49.74 -24.60 -76.29
C SER A 229 50.43 -23.26 -75.96
N ALA A 230 50.01 -22.59 -74.89
CA ALA A 230 50.46 -21.26 -74.48
C ALA A 230 51.90 -21.25 -73.94
N TYR A 231 52.75 -20.38 -74.51
CA TYR A 231 54.09 -20.10 -73.99
C TYR A 231 54.08 -18.93 -72.98
N ARG A 232 55.24 -18.61 -72.38
CA ARG A 232 55.32 -17.70 -71.21
C ARG A 232 54.78 -16.28 -71.46
N GLY A 233 54.69 -15.84 -72.73
CA GLY A 233 54.07 -14.57 -73.11
C GLY A 233 52.54 -14.58 -73.07
N ASP A 234 51.91 -15.72 -73.42
CA ASP A 234 50.46 -15.84 -73.60
C ASP A 234 49.70 -15.77 -72.27
N ARG A 235 50.34 -16.17 -71.17
CA ARG A 235 49.85 -15.92 -69.80
C ARG A 235 49.70 -14.43 -69.49
N GLY A 236 50.41 -13.56 -70.21
CA GLY A 236 50.21 -12.12 -70.18
C GLY A 236 48.81 -11.68 -70.62
N LYS A 237 48.14 -12.45 -71.50
CA LYS A 237 46.73 -12.22 -71.85
C LYS A 237 45.79 -12.58 -70.71
N VAL A 238 45.99 -13.74 -70.07
CA VAL A 238 45.20 -14.16 -68.89
C VAL A 238 45.34 -13.13 -67.75
N ALA A 239 46.57 -12.68 -67.49
CA ALA A 239 46.86 -11.61 -66.54
C ALA A 239 46.20 -10.27 -66.91
N TYR A 240 46.21 -9.90 -68.19
CA TYR A 240 45.56 -8.69 -68.69
C TYR A 240 44.04 -8.79 -68.51
N ASP A 241 43.42 -9.87 -68.97
CA ASP A 241 41.97 -10.08 -68.88
C ASP A 241 41.49 -10.08 -67.42
N HIS A 242 42.26 -10.71 -66.50
CA HIS A 242 42.00 -10.64 -65.06
C HIS A 242 42.16 -9.21 -64.50
N SER A 243 43.16 -8.44 -64.94
CA SER A 243 43.30 -7.00 -64.59
C SER A 243 42.22 -6.09 -65.20
N ARG A 244 41.38 -6.64 -66.09
CA ARG A 244 40.22 -5.97 -66.69
C ARG A 244 38.89 -6.38 -66.08
N GLN A 245 38.87 -7.39 -65.19
CA GLN A 245 37.68 -7.74 -64.40
C GLN A 245 37.40 -6.66 -63.33
N ALA A 246 36.12 -6.40 -63.09
CA ALA A 246 35.64 -5.43 -62.10
C ALA A 246 34.62 -6.12 -61.16
N GLY A 247 34.42 -5.55 -59.97
CA GLY A 247 33.69 -6.20 -58.89
C GLY A 247 34.61 -7.10 -58.07
N ASN A 248 34.20 -8.35 -57.84
CA ASN A 248 34.88 -9.28 -56.94
C ASN A 248 35.53 -10.49 -57.67
N PRO A 249 36.65 -10.31 -58.41
CA PRO A 249 37.27 -11.38 -59.19
C PRO A 249 37.92 -12.48 -58.34
N HIS A 250 38.38 -12.15 -57.12
CA HIS A 250 39.00 -13.11 -56.20
C HIS A 250 37.98 -13.92 -55.37
N GLY A 251 36.69 -13.60 -55.46
CA GLY A 251 35.63 -14.25 -54.69
C GLY A 251 35.69 -13.93 -53.19
N THR A 252 36.30 -12.80 -52.81
CA THR A 252 36.45 -12.31 -51.43
C THR A 252 35.10 -12.31 -50.71
N THR A 253 34.97 -13.10 -49.65
CA THR A 253 33.76 -13.16 -48.83
C THR A 253 33.85 -12.16 -47.65
N PRO A 254 32.73 -11.82 -46.99
CA PRO A 254 32.78 -11.05 -45.74
C PRO A 254 33.69 -11.69 -44.67
N ALA A 255 33.72 -13.03 -44.62
CA ALA A 255 34.57 -13.77 -43.68
C ALA A 255 36.08 -13.61 -43.97
N ASP A 256 36.47 -13.46 -45.24
CA ASP A 256 37.88 -13.22 -45.64
C ASP A 256 38.39 -11.83 -45.22
N ILE A 257 37.50 -10.91 -44.82
CA ILE A 257 37.82 -9.54 -44.41
C ILE A 257 37.38 -9.21 -42.97
N GLY A 258 36.85 -10.19 -42.23
CA GLY A 258 36.32 -9.98 -40.88
C GLY A 258 35.02 -9.16 -40.81
N ALA A 259 34.34 -8.97 -41.94
CA ALA A 259 33.04 -8.30 -42.01
C ALA A 259 31.89 -9.26 -41.70
N ALA A 260 30.79 -8.72 -41.18
CA ALA A 260 29.56 -9.48 -41.04
C ALA A 260 28.90 -9.70 -42.43
N ALA A 261 28.06 -10.73 -42.52
CA ALA A 261 27.18 -10.88 -43.67
C ALA A 261 26.14 -9.72 -43.69
N GLU A 262 25.74 -9.31 -44.89
CA GLU A 262 24.79 -8.20 -45.13
C GLU A 262 23.45 -8.35 -44.36
N THR A 263 23.11 -9.59 -43.99
CA THR A 263 22.11 -9.89 -42.95
C THR A 263 22.74 -10.73 -41.83
N HIS A 264 22.67 -10.24 -40.59
CA HIS A 264 23.07 -10.97 -39.38
C HIS A 264 21.97 -10.86 -38.33
N VAL A 265 21.52 -11.99 -37.79
CA VAL A 265 20.37 -12.08 -36.87
C VAL A 265 20.84 -12.50 -35.48
N HIS A 266 20.51 -11.72 -34.46
CA HIS A 266 20.90 -11.97 -33.07
C HIS A 266 20.01 -13.00 -32.37
N THR A 267 20.00 -14.24 -32.87
CA THR A 267 19.15 -15.34 -32.35
C THR A 267 19.42 -15.69 -30.89
N ASN A 268 20.62 -15.41 -30.39
CA ASN A 268 21.10 -15.84 -29.07
C ASN A 268 21.07 -14.71 -28.02
N LEU A 269 20.64 -13.50 -28.39
CA LEU A 269 20.50 -12.37 -27.46
C LEU A 269 19.01 -12.17 -27.17
N SER A 270 18.67 -12.03 -25.88
CA SER A 270 17.30 -11.77 -25.45
C SER A 270 17.24 -10.75 -24.33
N ILE A 271 16.22 -9.90 -24.35
CA ILE A 271 15.86 -9.03 -23.22
C ILE A 271 14.68 -9.68 -22.53
N ASN A 272 14.88 -10.10 -21.28
CA ASN A 272 13.86 -10.71 -20.43
C ASN A 272 13.11 -11.89 -21.12
N GLY A 273 13.87 -12.76 -21.80
CA GLY A 273 13.33 -13.93 -22.53
C GLY A 273 12.81 -13.65 -23.94
N LYS A 274 12.75 -12.39 -24.39
CA LYS A 274 12.33 -12.02 -25.76
C LYS A 274 13.55 -11.80 -26.66
N VAL A 275 13.65 -12.58 -27.74
CA VAL A 275 14.80 -12.58 -28.67
C VAL A 275 14.89 -11.27 -29.45
N LEU A 276 16.10 -10.74 -29.64
CA LEU A 276 16.39 -9.49 -30.36
C LEU A 276 16.40 -9.69 -31.89
N SER A 277 15.33 -10.29 -32.44
CA SER A 277 15.11 -10.46 -33.88
C SER A 277 14.23 -9.37 -34.52
N SER A 278 13.67 -8.47 -33.71
CA SER A 278 12.81 -7.35 -34.10
C SER A 278 12.78 -6.31 -32.97
N ASP A 279 11.98 -5.25 -33.08
CA ASP A 279 11.59 -4.45 -31.91
C ASP A 279 11.00 -5.35 -30.81
N VAL A 280 11.31 -5.02 -29.55
CA VAL A 280 10.86 -5.78 -28.37
C VAL A 280 10.06 -4.86 -27.45
N ALA A 281 8.76 -5.14 -27.34
CA ALA A 281 7.89 -4.50 -26.35
C ALA A 281 8.03 -5.19 -24.99
N ILE A 282 8.45 -4.42 -23.98
CA ILE A 282 8.54 -4.85 -22.57
C ILE A 282 7.33 -4.29 -21.81
N THR A 283 6.58 -5.19 -21.16
CA THR A 283 5.39 -4.91 -20.36
C THR A 283 5.73 -4.83 -18.87
N ALA A 284 4.85 -4.23 -18.06
CA ALA A 284 4.99 -4.25 -16.60
C ALA A 284 5.19 -5.67 -16.04
N SER A 285 4.45 -6.66 -16.54
CA SER A 285 4.58 -8.07 -16.13
C SER A 285 5.92 -8.71 -16.48
N ASP A 286 6.59 -8.27 -17.55
CA ASP A 286 7.93 -8.80 -17.90
C ASP A 286 8.95 -8.42 -16.81
N VAL A 287 8.87 -7.20 -16.28
CA VAL A 287 9.78 -6.68 -15.24
C VAL A 287 9.25 -6.86 -13.80
N GLY A 288 8.21 -7.67 -13.61
CA GLY A 288 7.59 -7.92 -12.30
C GLY A 288 6.82 -6.72 -11.69
N ALA A 289 6.59 -5.66 -12.46
CA ALA A 289 5.83 -4.49 -12.04
C ALA A 289 4.32 -4.70 -12.16
N ALA A 290 3.55 -4.04 -11.30
CA ALA A 290 2.10 -3.98 -11.44
C ALA A 290 1.70 -3.11 -12.63
N ALA A 291 0.68 -3.54 -13.39
CA ALA A 291 0.17 -2.80 -14.55
C ALA A 291 -0.39 -1.42 -14.15
N MET A 292 -0.27 -0.43 -15.05
CA MET A 292 -0.71 0.95 -14.80
C MET A 292 -2.21 1.07 -14.44
N ALA A 293 -3.03 0.09 -14.84
CA ALA A 293 -4.36 -0.15 -14.30
C ALA A 293 -4.41 -1.51 -13.58
N HIS A 294 -4.51 -1.49 -12.25
CA HIS A 294 -4.78 -2.65 -11.41
C HIS A 294 -5.66 -2.26 -10.21
N THR A 295 -6.26 -3.25 -9.55
CA THR A 295 -7.24 -3.03 -8.47
C THR A 295 -6.65 -3.29 -7.09
N HIS A 296 -6.62 -2.27 -6.21
CA HIS A 296 -6.25 -2.43 -4.79
C HIS A 296 -7.41 -2.96 -3.93
N GLY A 297 -8.20 -3.90 -4.46
CA GLY A 297 -9.42 -4.40 -3.84
C GLY A 297 -10.46 -3.28 -3.63
N ASN A 298 -10.89 -3.08 -2.40
CA ASN A 298 -11.91 -2.09 -2.02
C ASN A 298 -11.36 -0.70 -1.65
N ILE A 299 -10.03 -0.52 -1.71
CA ILE A 299 -9.36 0.77 -1.52
C ILE A 299 -9.07 1.36 -2.91
N THR A 300 -9.39 2.63 -3.13
CA THR A 300 -9.02 3.36 -4.37
C THR A 300 -7.63 3.99 -4.25
N SER A 301 -7.01 4.31 -5.38
CA SER A 301 -5.65 4.91 -5.42
C SER A 301 -5.55 6.31 -4.78
N ASP A 302 -6.69 6.95 -4.50
CA ASP A 302 -6.83 8.20 -3.74
C ASP A 302 -7.34 7.97 -2.30
N GLY A 303 -7.16 6.75 -1.77
CA GLY A 303 -7.32 6.39 -0.36
C GLY A 303 -8.76 6.18 0.13
N LYS A 304 -9.77 6.18 -0.75
CA LYS A 304 -11.17 6.01 -0.36
C LYS A 304 -11.54 4.53 -0.26
N ILE A 305 -12.36 4.18 0.72
CA ILE A 305 -12.95 2.84 0.86
C ILE A 305 -14.35 2.90 0.26
N GLY A 306 -14.44 2.71 -1.06
CA GLY A 306 -15.68 2.89 -1.83
C GLY A 306 -16.05 4.36 -2.11
N SER A 307 -17.19 4.55 -2.78
CA SER A 307 -17.63 5.84 -3.34
C SER A 307 -18.72 6.58 -2.54
N ALA A 308 -19.28 5.96 -1.50
CA ALA A 308 -20.40 6.51 -0.74
C ALA A 308 -19.95 7.09 0.61
N SER A 309 -20.36 8.33 0.91
CA SER A 309 -20.09 8.96 2.20
C SER A 309 -20.94 8.39 3.34
N ASN A 310 -20.52 8.67 4.57
CA ASN A 310 -21.22 8.30 5.81
C ASN A 310 -21.58 6.81 5.88
N ARG A 311 -20.63 5.95 5.52
CA ARG A 311 -20.70 4.49 5.63
C ARG A 311 -19.83 4.01 6.79
N ALA A 312 -20.24 2.91 7.43
CA ALA A 312 -19.39 2.21 8.38
C ALA A 312 -18.37 1.36 7.63
N VAL A 313 -17.14 1.28 8.14
CA VAL A 313 -16.08 0.38 7.63
C VAL A 313 -16.05 -0.86 8.53
N TYR A 314 -16.09 -2.05 7.93
CA TYR A 314 -16.14 -3.33 8.65
C TYR A 314 -15.58 -4.48 7.79
N THR A 315 -15.32 -5.64 8.38
CA THR A 315 -14.92 -6.86 7.66
C THR A 315 -16.16 -7.65 7.22
N GLY A 316 -16.21 -7.98 5.92
CA GLY A 316 -17.24 -8.82 5.33
C GLY A 316 -16.84 -10.30 5.23
N THR A 317 -17.50 -11.03 4.35
CA THR A 317 -17.19 -12.43 4.00
C THR A 317 -15.69 -12.59 3.68
N ASN A 318 -15.08 -13.66 4.18
CA ASN A 318 -13.64 -13.95 4.05
C ASN A 318 -12.70 -12.84 4.56
N GLY A 319 -13.17 -11.94 5.43
CA GLY A 319 -12.37 -10.88 6.03
C GLY A 319 -12.12 -9.66 5.13
N LEU A 320 -12.75 -9.58 3.95
CA LEU A 320 -12.59 -8.42 3.05
C LEU A 320 -13.03 -7.13 3.74
N LEU A 321 -12.19 -6.09 3.70
CA LEU A 321 -12.53 -4.76 4.22
C LEU A 321 -13.60 -4.12 3.34
N GLN A 322 -14.77 -3.83 3.90
CA GLN A 322 -15.94 -3.26 3.22
C GLN A 322 -16.33 -1.92 3.83
N ALA A 323 -17.00 -1.07 3.04
CA ALA A 323 -17.71 0.10 3.52
C ALA A 323 -19.19 -0.01 3.14
N GLY A 324 -20.09 0.18 4.11
CA GLY A 324 -21.51 -0.01 3.88
C GLY A 324 -22.40 0.34 5.08
N THR A 325 -23.50 -0.38 5.22
CA THR A 325 -24.40 -0.30 6.37
C THR A 325 -24.05 -1.44 7.32
N LEU A 326 -23.59 -1.13 8.53
CA LEU A 326 -23.14 -2.13 9.51
C LEU A 326 -24.30 -3.08 9.89
N PRO A 327 -24.19 -4.41 9.69
CA PRO A 327 -25.26 -5.35 10.01
C PRO A 327 -25.39 -5.56 11.54
N VAL A 328 -26.56 -6.04 11.98
CA VAL A 328 -26.85 -6.29 13.41
C VAL A 328 -25.88 -7.29 14.03
N SER A 329 -25.46 -8.32 13.29
CA SER A 329 -24.45 -9.30 13.70
C SER A 329 -23.04 -8.72 13.92
N ALA A 330 -22.79 -7.49 13.45
CA ALA A 330 -21.54 -6.75 13.66
C ALA A 330 -21.74 -5.53 14.60
N GLY A 331 -22.81 -5.52 15.40
CA GLY A 331 -23.12 -4.43 16.34
C GLY A 331 -23.78 -3.20 15.70
N GLY A 332 -24.18 -3.28 14.43
CA GLY A 332 -24.93 -2.22 13.75
C GLY A 332 -26.45 -2.42 13.82
N THR A 333 -27.15 -1.81 12.87
CA THR A 333 -28.62 -1.91 12.75
C THR A 333 -29.09 -2.44 11.41
N GLY A 334 -28.18 -2.66 10.44
CA GLY A 334 -28.52 -2.98 9.05
C GLY A 334 -29.29 -1.88 8.30
N ALA A 335 -29.54 -0.72 8.93
CA ALA A 335 -30.51 0.27 8.46
C ALA A 335 -29.89 1.64 8.14
N THR A 336 -30.45 2.32 7.14
CA THR A 336 -30.10 3.70 6.74
C THR A 336 -31.10 4.76 7.22
N THR A 337 -32.18 4.36 7.91
CA THR A 337 -33.20 5.27 8.45
C THR A 337 -33.50 4.95 9.91
N ALA A 338 -33.87 5.97 10.71
CA ALA A 338 -34.19 5.79 12.12
C ALA A 338 -35.38 4.83 12.36
N SER A 339 -36.31 4.70 11.41
CA SER A 339 -37.45 3.78 11.54
C SER A 339 -37.03 2.33 11.36
N ALA A 340 -36.27 2.04 10.29
CA ALA A 340 -35.72 0.70 10.07
C ALA A 340 -34.70 0.33 11.18
N ALA A 341 -33.92 1.29 11.69
CA ALA A 341 -32.99 1.06 12.78
C ALA A 341 -33.69 0.66 14.09
N ARG A 342 -34.78 1.34 14.48
CA ARG A 342 -35.60 0.91 15.62
C ARG A 342 -36.18 -0.48 15.41
N SER A 343 -36.74 -0.75 14.23
CA SER A 343 -37.34 -2.05 13.90
C SER A 343 -36.31 -3.19 13.96
N ALA A 344 -35.08 -2.97 13.49
CA ALA A 344 -34.00 -3.96 13.52
C ALA A 344 -33.45 -4.22 14.93
N LEU A 345 -33.60 -3.25 15.85
CA LEU A 345 -33.25 -3.38 17.27
C LEU A 345 -34.42 -3.84 18.15
N GLY A 346 -35.60 -4.12 17.57
CA GLY A 346 -36.81 -4.46 18.33
C GLY A 346 -37.38 -3.32 19.20
N ALA A 347 -36.95 -2.08 18.96
CA ALA A 347 -37.35 -0.92 19.76
C ALA A 347 -38.75 -0.42 19.37
N ALA A 348 -39.55 -0.06 20.37
CA ALA A 348 -40.91 0.44 20.19
C ALA A 348 -40.97 1.70 19.30
N ALA A 349 -42.14 1.90 18.67
CA ALA A 349 -42.41 3.11 17.90
C ALA A 349 -42.56 4.35 18.81
N LEU A 350 -42.14 5.51 18.30
CA LEU A 350 -42.18 6.81 19.00
C LEU A 350 -43.60 7.19 19.49
N SER A 351 -44.62 6.68 18.81
CA SER A 351 -46.00 6.64 19.29
C SER A 351 -46.57 5.26 18.95
N HIS A 352 -47.28 4.67 19.90
CA HIS A 352 -48.08 3.47 19.73
C HIS A 352 -49.25 3.50 20.73
N THR A 353 -50.28 2.71 20.47
CA THR A 353 -51.50 2.65 21.30
C THR A 353 -51.52 1.40 22.16
N HIS A 354 -51.96 1.53 23.41
CA HIS A 354 -52.32 0.42 24.28
C HIS A 354 -53.84 0.26 24.38
N THR A 355 -54.28 -0.98 24.49
CA THR A 355 -55.62 -1.37 24.91
C THR A 355 -55.70 -1.41 26.44
N ALA A 356 -56.91 -1.37 27.01
CA ALA A 356 -57.10 -1.52 28.46
C ALA A 356 -56.56 -2.87 28.99
N SER A 357 -56.56 -3.91 28.16
CA SER A 357 -55.99 -5.24 28.45
C SER A 357 -54.46 -5.27 28.56
N ASP A 358 -53.75 -4.27 28.02
CA ASP A 358 -52.29 -4.18 28.14
C ASP A 358 -51.84 -3.60 29.50
N VAL A 359 -52.78 -3.05 30.29
CA VAL A 359 -52.53 -2.40 31.57
C VAL A 359 -52.80 -3.35 32.73
N SER A 360 -51.78 -4.13 33.11
CA SER A 360 -51.80 -4.93 34.34
C SER A 360 -52.07 -4.06 35.57
N GLY A 361 -52.94 -4.52 36.48
CA GLY A 361 -53.37 -3.75 37.66
C GLY A 361 -54.63 -2.88 37.46
N LEU A 362 -55.15 -2.74 36.23
CA LEU A 362 -56.31 -1.88 35.95
C LEU A 362 -57.61 -2.42 36.58
N ALA A 363 -57.79 -3.74 36.64
CA ALA A 363 -58.97 -4.37 37.24
C ALA A 363 -58.99 -4.18 38.77
N GLU A 364 -57.82 -4.25 39.40
CA GLU A 364 -57.59 -4.07 40.84
C GLU A 364 -57.80 -2.62 41.28
N LEU A 365 -57.47 -1.66 40.40
CA LEU A 365 -57.78 -0.25 40.61
C LEU A 365 -59.29 0.03 40.49
N LEU A 366 -59.93 -0.48 39.42
CA LEU A 366 -61.37 -0.31 39.20
C LEU A 366 -62.22 -1.08 40.23
N GLY A 367 -61.71 -2.19 40.78
CA GLY A 367 -62.37 -2.95 41.84
C GLY A 367 -62.55 -2.19 43.16
N GLN A 368 -61.78 -1.11 43.36
CA GLN A 368 -61.87 -0.22 44.53
C GLN A 368 -62.70 1.05 44.26
N ALA A 369 -63.17 1.27 43.03
CA ALA A 369 -64.01 2.41 42.69
C ALA A 369 -65.43 2.27 43.25
N VAL A 370 -66.07 3.40 43.59
CA VAL A 370 -67.49 3.43 43.96
C VAL A 370 -68.33 3.01 42.75
N LYS A 371 -69.07 1.91 42.89
CA LYS A 371 -70.02 1.45 41.88
C LYS A 371 -71.33 2.21 42.05
N MET A 372 -71.92 2.60 40.93
CA MET A 372 -73.29 3.13 40.87
C MET A 372 -74.15 2.11 40.14
N GLU A 373 -75.34 1.84 40.65
CA GLU A 373 -76.41 1.16 39.93
C GLU A 373 -77.56 2.15 39.74
N MET A 374 -78.19 2.16 38.57
CA MET A 374 -79.40 2.94 38.30
C MET A 374 -80.43 2.03 37.64
N GLY A 375 -81.69 2.18 38.03
CA GLY A 375 -82.76 1.33 37.53
C GLY A 375 -84.15 1.90 37.78
N SER A 376 -85.16 1.08 37.53
CA SER A 376 -86.56 1.43 37.77
C SER A 376 -87.39 0.20 38.11
N TYR A 377 -88.52 0.40 38.77
CA TYR A 377 -89.52 -0.64 39.02
C TYR A 377 -90.93 -0.09 38.82
N VAL A 378 -91.84 -0.93 38.34
CA VAL A 378 -93.28 -0.63 38.33
C VAL A 378 -93.83 -0.93 39.72
N GLY A 379 -94.54 0.00 40.35
CA GLY A 379 -95.22 -0.28 41.61
C GLY A 379 -96.34 -1.31 41.43
N THR A 380 -96.59 -2.16 42.42
CA THR A 380 -97.57 -3.26 42.35
C THR A 380 -98.99 -2.86 42.74
N GLY A 381 -99.16 -1.69 43.37
CA GLY A 381 -100.43 -1.25 43.98
C GLY A 381 -100.72 -1.86 45.36
N THR A 382 -99.83 -2.71 45.89
CA THR A 382 -100.00 -3.36 47.21
C THR A 382 -99.12 -2.71 48.29
N TYR A 383 -99.47 -2.90 49.57
CA TYR A 383 -98.75 -2.30 50.71
C TYR A 383 -98.95 -3.05 52.04
N GLY A 384 -98.21 -2.61 53.07
CA GLY A 384 -98.28 -3.12 54.44
C GLY A 384 -97.45 -4.38 54.67
N VAL A 385 -97.46 -4.92 55.90
CA VAL A 385 -96.59 -6.03 56.34
C VAL A 385 -96.71 -7.30 55.47
N SER A 386 -97.90 -7.58 54.91
CA SER A 386 -98.15 -8.71 54.01
C SER A 386 -97.67 -8.48 52.57
N ASN A 387 -97.38 -7.23 52.19
CA ASN A 387 -96.95 -6.84 50.84
C ASN A 387 -95.79 -5.82 50.91
N PRO A 388 -94.62 -6.20 51.43
CA PRO A 388 -93.44 -5.35 51.39
C PRO A 388 -92.96 -5.17 49.95
N ASN A 389 -92.46 -3.97 49.64
CA ASN A 389 -91.71 -3.75 48.40
C ASN A 389 -90.22 -4.05 48.62
N SER A 390 -89.48 -4.32 47.54
CA SER A 390 -88.07 -4.68 47.61
C SER A 390 -87.28 -4.31 46.36
N LEU A 391 -85.99 -4.04 46.53
CA LEU A 391 -85.01 -3.88 45.44
C LEU A 391 -83.77 -4.72 45.73
N THR A 392 -83.30 -5.44 44.71
CA THR A 392 -82.06 -6.24 44.72
C THR A 392 -81.05 -5.60 43.78
N PHE A 393 -79.81 -5.45 44.26
CA PHE A 393 -78.71 -4.79 43.56
C PHE A 393 -77.56 -5.77 43.30
N GLU A 394 -76.70 -5.49 42.33
CA GLU A 394 -75.53 -6.33 42.03
C GLU A 394 -74.46 -6.31 43.13
N PHE A 395 -74.44 -5.27 43.95
CA PHE A 395 -73.57 -5.11 45.12
C PHE A 395 -74.40 -4.73 46.35
N PRO A 396 -73.93 -5.01 47.59
CA PRO A 396 -74.61 -4.53 48.79
C PRO A 396 -74.53 -2.99 48.86
N PRO A 397 -75.63 -2.23 48.75
CA PRO A 397 -75.58 -0.78 48.68
C PRO A 397 -75.32 -0.13 50.05
N LYS A 398 -74.42 0.85 50.11
CA LYS A 398 -74.29 1.77 51.25
C LYS A 398 -75.39 2.83 51.27
N PHE A 399 -75.88 3.24 50.10
CA PHE A 399 -76.92 4.26 49.93
C PHE A 399 -77.82 3.94 48.73
N VAL A 400 -79.12 4.23 48.84
CA VAL A 400 -80.11 4.11 47.75
C VAL A 400 -81.07 5.30 47.78
N TRP A 401 -81.42 5.87 46.62
CA TRP A 401 -82.41 6.97 46.51
C TRP A 401 -83.41 6.66 45.40
N ILE A 402 -84.70 6.61 45.76
CA ILE A 402 -85.81 6.64 44.81
C ILE A 402 -86.02 8.11 44.44
N TYR A 403 -85.36 8.55 43.37
CA TYR A 403 -85.21 9.97 43.02
C TYR A 403 -86.35 10.55 42.21
N GLY A 404 -87.28 9.71 41.73
CA GLY A 404 -88.44 10.17 40.99
C GLY A 404 -89.41 9.06 40.62
N TYR A 405 -90.44 9.44 39.88
CA TYR A 405 -91.35 8.51 39.20
C TYR A 405 -91.85 9.10 37.88
N VAL A 406 -92.37 8.22 37.03
CA VAL A 406 -93.22 8.54 35.88
C VAL A 406 -94.56 7.86 36.11
N ASP A 407 -95.67 8.57 35.93
CA ASP A 407 -97.02 8.01 36.05
C ASP A 407 -97.58 7.51 34.70
N THR A 408 -98.77 6.93 34.72
CA THR A 408 -99.48 6.42 33.52
C THR A 408 -99.84 7.49 32.48
N GLU A 409 -99.72 8.78 32.80
CA GLU A 409 -99.89 9.89 31.86
C GLU A 409 -98.54 10.31 31.23
N GLY A 410 -97.44 9.64 31.57
CA GLY A 410 -96.09 9.95 31.12
C GLY A 410 -95.44 11.12 31.87
N ALA A 411 -96.07 11.62 32.94
CA ALA A 411 -95.62 12.80 33.66
C ALA A 411 -94.48 12.47 34.63
N GLY A 412 -93.25 12.79 34.23
CA GLY A 412 -92.07 12.69 35.10
C GLY A 412 -92.14 13.63 36.31
N ARG A 413 -91.75 13.15 37.49
CA ARG A 413 -91.70 13.90 38.75
C ARG A 413 -90.45 13.51 39.54
N ILE A 414 -89.71 14.51 40.03
CA ILE A 414 -88.58 14.31 40.95
C ILE A 414 -89.10 14.21 42.39
N LEU A 415 -88.61 13.23 43.14
CA LEU A 415 -88.89 13.01 44.55
C LEU A 415 -87.77 13.62 45.40
N ALA A 416 -87.97 14.87 45.79
CA ALA A 416 -87.10 15.56 46.74
C ALA A 416 -87.34 15.03 48.17
N PRO A 417 -86.29 14.80 48.98
CA PRO A 417 -86.44 14.45 50.38
C PRO A 417 -87.04 15.63 51.16
N THR A 418 -87.99 15.35 52.04
CA THR A 418 -88.54 16.32 53.00
C THR A 418 -88.69 15.67 54.37
N ALA A 419 -89.09 16.43 55.40
CA ALA A 419 -89.36 15.88 56.73
C ALA A 419 -90.36 14.69 56.71
N SER A 420 -91.30 14.69 55.74
CA SER A 420 -92.32 13.64 55.57
C SER A 420 -92.07 12.70 54.41
N TYR A 421 -91.35 13.12 53.36
CA TYR A 421 -91.02 12.29 52.19
C TYR A 421 -89.60 11.76 52.36
N HIS A 422 -89.48 10.53 52.84
CA HIS A 422 -88.20 9.86 52.98
C HIS A 422 -87.93 9.11 51.69
N THR A 423 -87.12 9.71 50.81
CA THR A 423 -86.85 9.22 49.44
C THR A 423 -85.55 8.42 49.34
N TRP A 424 -84.71 8.51 50.37
CA TRP A 424 -83.34 8.01 50.44
C TRP A 424 -83.14 7.08 51.65
N MET A 425 -82.34 6.04 51.49
CA MET A 425 -82.11 4.99 52.47
C MET A 425 -80.61 4.73 52.59
N HIS A 426 -80.17 4.37 53.79
CA HIS A 426 -78.78 3.99 54.10
C HIS A 426 -78.76 2.53 54.62
N PRO A 427 -78.78 1.51 53.73
CA PRO A 427 -78.99 0.11 54.11
C PRO A 427 -78.00 -0.51 55.12
N PRO A 428 -76.76 0.00 55.32
CA PRO A 428 -75.92 -0.41 56.44
C PRO A 428 -76.57 -0.25 57.82
N LEU A 429 -77.54 0.67 57.98
CA LEU A 429 -78.30 0.88 59.23
C LEU A 429 -79.47 -0.10 59.41
N LEU A 430 -79.85 -0.88 58.39
CA LEU A 430 -80.94 -1.85 58.49
C LEU A 430 -80.46 -3.17 59.09
N SER A 431 -81.30 -3.78 59.93
CA SER A 431 -81.08 -5.17 60.37
C SER A 431 -81.61 -6.16 59.31
N THR A 432 -81.37 -7.47 59.52
CA THR A 432 -81.94 -8.54 58.68
C THR A 432 -83.37 -8.94 59.10
N SER A 433 -83.87 -8.36 60.20
CA SER A 433 -85.28 -8.35 60.62
C SER A 433 -85.94 -7.00 60.36
N TYR A 434 -87.27 -6.98 60.21
CA TYR A 434 -88.01 -5.72 60.04
C TYR A 434 -87.97 -4.86 61.30
N SER A 435 -87.37 -3.67 61.19
CA SER A 435 -87.34 -2.65 62.24
C SER A 435 -88.03 -1.38 61.76
N LYS A 436 -88.62 -0.62 62.69
CA LYS A 436 -89.03 0.78 62.42
C LYS A 436 -87.79 1.64 62.12
N ASN A 437 -88.02 2.83 61.55
CA ASN A 437 -87.00 3.79 61.14
C ASN A 437 -86.23 3.37 59.87
N ALA A 438 -86.95 2.93 58.83
CA ALA A 438 -86.39 2.60 57.51
C ALA A 438 -86.97 3.54 56.43
N PHE A 439 -86.09 4.20 55.68
CA PHE A 439 -86.36 5.54 55.12
C PHE A 439 -86.92 5.57 53.69
N PHE A 440 -87.87 4.70 53.32
CA PHE A 440 -88.61 4.82 52.06
C PHE A 440 -90.12 4.97 52.27
N GLY A 441 -90.64 6.19 52.06
CA GLY A 441 -92.07 6.46 51.93
C GLY A 441 -92.52 7.87 52.32
N ASP A 442 -93.82 8.13 52.17
CA ASP A 442 -94.50 9.31 52.72
C ASP A 442 -95.00 9.04 54.15
N ILE A 443 -94.16 9.35 55.14
CA ILE A 443 -94.49 9.19 56.56
C ILE A 443 -95.50 10.24 57.08
N SER A 444 -95.95 11.20 56.27
CA SER A 444 -97.13 12.02 56.65
C SER A 444 -98.41 11.18 56.73
N LYS A 445 -98.40 9.95 56.21
CA LYS A 445 -99.55 9.03 56.23
C LYS A 445 -99.52 8.03 57.38
N THR A 446 -98.34 7.71 57.94
CA THR A 446 -98.21 6.77 59.06
C THR A 446 -96.83 6.81 59.73
N LEU A 447 -96.78 6.51 61.03
CA LEU A 447 -95.54 6.20 61.77
C LEU A 447 -95.30 4.68 61.92
N ASN A 448 -96.06 3.86 61.19
CA ASN A 448 -95.83 2.43 61.00
C ASN A 448 -95.15 2.20 59.64
N TYR A 449 -93.86 2.52 59.60
CA TYR A 449 -92.96 2.34 58.47
C TYR A 449 -91.78 1.46 58.90
N TYR A 450 -91.48 0.45 58.11
CA TYR A 450 -90.56 -0.63 58.48
C TYR A 450 -89.66 -1.01 57.31
N GLY A 451 -88.49 -1.55 57.60
CA GLY A 451 -87.61 -2.12 56.58
C GLY A 451 -86.52 -3.02 57.15
N LYS A 452 -85.85 -3.73 56.24
CA LYS A 452 -84.74 -4.65 56.52
C LYS A 452 -83.84 -4.81 55.28
N ARG A 453 -82.70 -5.47 55.46
CA ARG A 453 -81.90 -6.02 54.34
C ARG A 453 -81.91 -7.56 54.33
N SER A 454 -81.45 -8.16 53.23
CA SER A 454 -81.06 -9.57 53.16
C SER A 454 -79.74 -9.82 53.89
N GLU A 455 -79.40 -11.09 54.12
CA GLU A 455 -78.17 -11.50 54.80
C GLU A 455 -76.90 -11.12 54.03
N ASP A 456 -76.93 -11.21 52.69
CA ASP A 456 -75.88 -10.74 51.80
C ASP A 456 -75.86 -9.21 51.62
N GLY A 457 -76.84 -8.50 52.21
CA GLY A 457 -77.04 -7.06 52.09
C GLY A 457 -77.47 -6.55 50.72
N LYS A 458 -77.56 -7.39 49.68
CA LYS A 458 -77.89 -6.99 48.30
C LYS A 458 -79.36 -6.62 48.09
N THR A 459 -80.28 -7.09 48.92
CA THR A 459 -81.71 -6.82 48.79
C THR A 459 -82.21 -6.00 49.97
N ILE A 460 -82.85 -4.87 49.69
CA ILE A 460 -83.56 -4.06 50.69
C ILE A 460 -85.06 -4.33 50.58
N TYR A 461 -85.75 -4.31 51.72
CA TYR A 461 -87.19 -4.50 51.83
C TYR A 461 -87.79 -3.40 52.69
N TRP A 462 -88.97 -2.89 52.33
CA TRP A 462 -89.69 -1.90 53.13
C TRP A 462 -91.22 -2.01 52.99
N TYR A 463 -91.94 -1.57 54.02
CA TYR A 463 -93.39 -1.41 53.96
C TYR A 463 -93.90 -0.25 54.82
N LEU A 464 -95.03 0.34 54.40
CA LEU A 464 -95.78 1.34 55.13
C LEU A 464 -97.23 0.87 55.34
N GLU A 465 -97.71 0.92 56.57
CA GLU A 465 -99.10 0.64 56.92
C GLU A 465 -99.95 1.90 56.71
N ALA A 466 -100.11 2.29 55.43
CA ALA A 466 -100.95 3.42 55.02
C ALA A 466 -101.56 3.24 53.62
N SER A 467 -100.72 3.22 52.58
CA SER A 467 -101.16 3.07 51.18
C SER A 467 -99.98 2.72 50.26
N ALA A 468 -100.29 2.17 49.09
CA ALA A 468 -99.29 1.89 48.05
C ALA A 468 -98.58 3.16 47.55
N ILE A 469 -99.26 4.31 47.48
CA ILE A 469 -98.62 5.60 47.14
C ILE A 469 -97.59 5.97 48.20
N ALA A 470 -97.95 5.86 49.49
CA ALA A 470 -97.06 6.17 50.60
C ALA A 470 -95.86 5.22 50.66
N GLN A 471 -96.04 3.93 50.36
CA GLN A 471 -94.95 2.93 50.28
C GLN A 471 -94.04 3.11 49.05
N PHE A 472 -94.28 4.09 48.17
CA PHE A 472 -93.65 4.20 46.85
C PHE A 472 -93.80 2.91 46.02
N ASN A 473 -95.02 2.38 46.00
CA ASN A 473 -95.38 1.13 45.34
C ASN A 473 -96.72 1.24 44.58
N SER A 474 -97.07 2.44 44.09
CA SER A 474 -98.36 2.67 43.42
C SER A 474 -98.45 1.98 42.05
N GLY A 475 -99.57 1.30 41.79
CA GLY A 475 -99.80 0.49 40.58
C GLY A 475 -99.77 1.25 39.25
N ASN A 476 -99.82 2.59 39.29
CA ASN A 476 -99.80 3.45 38.12
C ASN A 476 -98.51 4.30 38.01
N ARG A 477 -97.41 3.85 38.64
CA ARG A 477 -96.11 4.56 38.63
C ARG A 477 -94.93 3.64 38.38
N VAL A 478 -94.04 4.09 37.50
CA VAL A 478 -92.68 3.59 37.36
C VAL A 478 -91.78 4.45 38.24
N TYR A 479 -91.23 3.88 39.30
CA TYR A 479 -90.32 4.56 40.22
C TYR A 479 -88.88 4.41 39.74
N LEU A 480 -88.10 5.48 39.83
CA LEU A 480 -86.72 5.55 39.38
C LEU A 480 -85.78 5.55 40.59
N TYR A 481 -84.73 4.72 40.56
CA TYR A 481 -83.78 4.60 41.67
C TYR A 481 -82.32 4.69 41.22
N LEU A 482 -81.46 5.08 42.17
CA LEU A 482 -80.01 4.94 42.10
C LEU A 482 -79.45 4.39 43.41
N ALA A 483 -78.33 3.68 43.35
CA ALA A 483 -77.64 3.07 44.48
C ALA A 483 -76.11 3.21 44.37
N PHE A 484 -75.42 3.27 45.51
CA PHE A 484 -73.95 3.34 45.61
C PHE A 484 -73.37 2.25 46.52
N SER A 485 -72.21 1.72 46.12
CA SER A 485 -71.54 0.58 46.79
C SER A 485 -70.75 0.91 48.03
#